data_AF-A0A2N5ZDD1-F1
#
_entry.id   AF-A0A2N5ZDD1-F1
#
_cell.length_a   1.000
_cell.length_b   1.000
_cell.length_c   1.000
_cell.angle_alpha   90.00
_cell.angle_beta   90.00
_cell.angle_gamma   90.00
#
_symmetry.space_group_name_H-M   'P 1'
#
loop_
_entity.id
_entity.type
_entity.pdbx_description
1 polymer ?
#
loop_
_entity_poly.entity_id
_entity_poly.type
_entity_poly.pdbx_seq_one_letter_code
_entity_poly.pdbx_strand_id
1 'polypeptide(L)'
;SNVELITNQDVSFRISILVGSEAGTEIYSESHSVTSNSQGLCNLEIGNGSSPSSDFGIISWGSNSYYLKIELDLNEGLSFTEMGTVQLLSVPYSLHANSATKALAIDNPVLYFTDTDTLFAVKDRAGNLVFAVFPDGAVVYVNETVKGKVGGFAVSGRSPSKAIEYDVLRINPDSSRIYVNQTTGKAKVGGFAVSGRSPSKLGEEEYLVVTADSTRIYVNQSATKGKVGGFAVSGRSPSKSTVNNFLDITPDNYFIGHESGQKTLDSPDFGNYNVFLGYQTGLENLTGLRNVFIGYQTAKDNTHGMSNVYIGSQSGFSNTTGYDNVFIGSSTGYTNTEGINNVFLGSRSGYSNVDGEDNVFVGFESGYNNTTGIRNTFIGNKVGHANTIGSDNIFIGELSGFSNVDGSENIFIGKRTGQFVVSALDNTLIGSYSGQQLTTGTENTFLGNRTGLGNSTGSQNTYIGGLASNRNDTGSENVSLGFNAGGWSYGSRNTYIGVAAGMNALGDSSVFIGYNAGFSEESSQRLYIENSSMPNPLIYGEFNNDKIVMNGSINYGSATGTDTYITTINTVAMYIEGMVFYLKFGNTNTGTTTINVNSLGAKNIIKPDGSSLAGGEIIAGGIHMLIYDGANFQLMTQ
;
A
#
# COMPACT_ATOMS: atom_id res chain seq x y z
N SER A 1 -48.14 -23.06 78.52
CA SER A 1 -48.23 -22.13 79.66
C SER A 1 -47.73 -20.78 79.18
N ASN A 2 -48.48 -19.72 79.45
CA ASN A 2 -48.20 -18.37 78.98
C ASN A 2 -46.87 -17.89 79.56
N VAL A 3 -45.91 -17.59 78.68
CA VAL A 3 -44.59 -17.07 79.02
C VAL A 3 -44.70 -15.56 79.12
N GLU A 4 -45.14 -15.05 80.27
CA GLU A 4 -45.08 -13.61 80.55
C GLU A 4 -43.66 -13.23 80.98
N LEU A 5 -43.14 -12.14 80.43
CA LEU A 5 -41.82 -11.62 80.73
C LEU A 5 -41.81 -10.94 82.10
N ILE A 6 -40.78 -11.23 82.91
CA ILE A 6 -40.56 -10.59 84.21
C ILE A 6 -39.81 -9.29 83.96
N THR A 7 -40.52 -8.17 83.89
CA THR A 7 -39.96 -6.87 83.50
C THR A 7 -39.94 -5.86 84.65
N ASN A 8 -38.85 -5.10 84.78
CA ASN A 8 -38.66 -4.07 85.83
C ASN A 8 -38.84 -4.58 87.26
N GLN A 9 -38.44 -5.82 87.55
CA GLN A 9 -38.59 -6.44 88.86
C GLN A 9 -37.24 -6.96 89.38
N ASP A 10 -37.03 -6.84 90.69
CA ASP A 10 -35.87 -7.43 91.37
C ASP A 10 -36.00 -8.95 91.40
N VAL A 11 -34.94 -9.63 90.96
CA VAL A 11 -34.85 -11.09 90.92
C VAL A 11 -33.48 -11.55 91.39
N SER A 12 -33.45 -12.71 92.06
CA SER A 12 -32.20 -13.30 92.55
C SER A 12 -31.83 -14.55 91.76
N PHE A 13 -30.59 -14.61 91.29
CA PHE A 13 -30.02 -15.77 90.62
C PHE A 13 -28.97 -16.43 91.48
N ARG A 14 -28.97 -17.76 91.50
CA ARG A 14 -27.82 -18.55 91.97
C ARG A 14 -27.16 -19.22 90.77
N ILE A 15 -25.86 -19.01 90.67
CA ILE A 15 -25.03 -19.54 89.59
C ILE A 15 -24.06 -20.53 90.19
N SER A 16 -24.06 -21.75 89.66
CA SER A 16 -23.21 -22.84 90.13
C SER A 16 -22.39 -23.44 88.98
N ILE A 17 -21.13 -23.78 89.27
CA ILE A 17 -20.24 -24.49 88.35
C ILE A 17 -20.14 -25.94 88.79
N LEU A 18 -20.62 -26.83 87.94
CA LEU A 18 -20.58 -28.28 88.15
C LEU A 18 -19.48 -28.90 87.29
N VAL A 19 -18.82 -29.93 87.81
CA VAL A 19 -17.72 -30.62 87.11
C VAL A 19 -18.15 -32.00 86.60
N GLY A 20 -17.74 -32.34 85.37
CA GLY A 20 -17.86 -33.65 84.75
C GLY A 20 -19.17 -33.89 83.99
N SER A 21 -20.33 -33.50 84.54
CA SER A 21 -21.64 -33.68 83.90
C SER A 21 -22.67 -32.65 84.39
N GLU A 22 -23.84 -32.57 83.74
CA GLU A 22 -24.96 -31.68 84.14
C GLU A 22 -25.50 -31.97 85.55
N ALA A 23 -25.29 -33.18 86.09
CA ALA A 23 -25.61 -33.54 87.47
C ALA A 23 -24.34 -33.74 88.33
N GLY A 24 -23.22 -33.15 87.90
CA GLY A 24 -21.92 -33.26 88.54
C GLY A 24 -21.83 -32.55 89.89
N THR A 25 -20.70 -32.74 90.57
CA THR A 25 -20.45 -32.08 91.85
C THR A 25 -20.29 -30.57 91.65
N GLU A 26 -20.97 -29.77 92.46
CA GLU A 26 -20.77 -28.32 92.52
C GLU A 26 -19.41 -28.01 93.15
N ILE A 27 -18.58 -27.29 92.42
CA ILE A 27 -17.23 -26.89 92.87
C ILE A 27 -17.15 -25.40 93.19
N TYR A 28 -18.13 -24.62 92.74
CA TYR A 28 -18.27 -23.20 93.00
C TYR A 28 -19.72 -22.79 92.81
N SER A 29 -20.19 -21.86 93.63
CA SER A 29 -21.48 -21.21 93.50
C SER A 29 -21.44 -19.80 94.06
N GLU A 30 -22.25 -18.92 93.49
CA GLU A 30 -22.40 -17.52 93.91
C GLU A 30 -23.85 -17.05 93.67
N SER A 31 -24.25 -15.99 94.36
CA SER A 31 -25.59 -15.41 94.24
C SER A 31 -25.55 -13.96 93.75
N HIS A 32 -26.50 -13.60 92.89
CA HIS A 32 -26.64 -12.28 92.31
C HIS A 32 -28.08 -11.78 92.49
N SER A 33 -28.26 -10.57 93.00
CA SER A 33 -29.56 -9.88 93.01
C SER A 33 -29.52 -8.75 92.00
N VAL A 34 -30.40 -8.80 91.00
CA VAL A 34 -30.43 -7.85 89.88
C VAL A 34 -31.87 -7.50 89.49
N THR A 35 -32.09 -6.26 89.06
CA THR A 35 -33.38 -5.82 88.52
C THR A 35 -33.44 -6.09 87.02
N SER A 36 -34.48 -6.80 86.56
CA SER A 36 -34.71 -6.97 85.12
C SER A 36 -35.12 -5.66 84.47
N ASN A 37 -34.77 -5.44 83.20
CA ASN A 37 -35.20 -4.24 82.49
C ASN A 37 -36.62 -4.38 81.90
N SER A 38 -37.11 -3.34 81.21
CA SER A 38 -38.44 -3.32 80.60
C SER A 38 -38.69 -4.39 79.53
N GLN A 39 -37.65 -5.11 79.12
CA GLN A 39 -37.73 -6.24 78.17
C GLN A 39 -37.44 -7.59 78.84
N GLY A 40 -37.28 -7.61 80.17
CA GLY A 40 -37.05 -8.82 80.97
C GLY A 40 -35.62 -9.36 80.90
N LEU A 41 -34.66 -8.53 80.48
CA LEU A 41 -33.25 -8.90 80.40
C LEU A 41 -32.49 -8.49 81.67
N CYS A 42 -31.59 -9.36 82.13
CA CYS A 42 -30.63 -9.11 83.21
C CYS A 42 -29.21 -9.43 82.71
N ASN A 43 -28.21 -8.68 83.18
CA ASN A 43 -26.80 -8.98 82.94
C ASN A 43 -26.13 -9.41 84.25
N LEU A 44 -25.34 -10.46 84.19
CA LEU A 44 -24.63 -11.04 85.34
C LEU A 44 -23.17 -11.26 84.95
N GLU A 45 -22.25 -10.90 85.83
CA GLU A 45 -20.82 -11.19 85.68
C GLU A 45 -20.42 -12.33 86.61
N ILE A 46 -20.09 -13.49 86.03
CA ILE A 46 -19.82 -14.71 86.80
C ILE A 46 -18.41 -14.65 87.42
N GLY A 47 -18.32 -14.92 88.73
CA GLY A 47 -17.09 -14.85 89.53
C GLY A 47 -16.97 -13.58 90.38
N ASN A 48 -17.97 -12.69 90.34
CA ASN A 48 -18.02 -11.43 91.10
C ASN A 48 -19.33 -11.29 91.92
N GLY A 49 -20.04 -12.39 92.11
CA GLY A 49 -21.29 -12.46 92.87
C GLY A 49 -21.07 -12.45 94.38
N SER A 50 -22.19 -12.35 95.10
CA SER A 50 -22.21 -12.35 96.57
C SER A 50 -22.20 -13.78 97.13
N SER A 51 -21.64 -13.93 98.33
CA SER A 51 -21.58 -15.19 99.09
C SER A 51 -21.04 -16.40 98.31
N PRO A 52 -19.83 -16.31 97.70
CA PRO A 52 -19.27 -17.41 96.93
C PRO A 52 -18.92 -18.62 97.83
N SER A 53 -19.15 -19.84 97.35
CA SER A 53 -18.86 -21.07 98.10
C SER A 53 -17.38 -21.47 98.09
N SER A 54 -16.59 -21.00 97.13
CA SER A 54 -15.13 -21.16 97.05
C SER A 54 -14.48 -19.99 96.30
N ASP A 55 -13.16 -19.99 96.09
CA ASP A 55 -12.49 -18.98 95.26
C ASP A 55 -12.67 -19.33 93.77
N PHE A 56 -13.13 -18.38 92.95
CA PHE A 56 -13.35 -18.61 91.53
C PHE A 56 -12.03 -18.80 90.76
N GLY A 57 -10.96 -18.13 91.19
CA GLY A 57 -9.66 -18.12 90.50
C GLY A 57 -8.91 -19.46 90.55
N ILE A 58 -9.29 -20.37 91.45
CA ILE A 58 -8.64 -21.67 91.61
C ILE A 58 -9.30 -22.79 90.80
N ILE A 59 -10.39 -22.52 90.08
CA ILE A 59 -11.08 -23.52 89.26
C ILE A 59 -10.19 -23.92 88.08
N SER A 60 -9.88 -25.22 87.98
CA SER A 60 -9.01 -25.75 86.92
C SER A 60 -9.77 -26.01 85.61
N TRP A 61 -10.10 -24.93 84.89
CA TRP A 61 -10.95 -24.94 83.69
C TRP A 61 -10.49 -25.87 82.56
N GLY A 62 -9.21 -26.25 82.51
CA GLY A 62 -8.65 -27.14 81.49
C GLY A 62 -8.68 -28.65 81.81
N SER A 63 -9.09 -29.04 83.01
CA SER A 63 -8.95 -30.44 83.47
C SER A 63 -10.20 -31.31 83.31
N ASN A 64 -11.39 -30.72 83.17
CA ASN A 64 -12.67 -31.42 83.09
C ASN A 64 -13.65 -30.64 82.21
N SER A 65 -14.76 -31.28 81.82
CA SER A 65 -15.93 -30.55 81.31
C SER A 65 -16.63 -29.84 82.47
N TYR A 66 -16.99 -28.58 82.28
CA TYR A 66 -17.70 -27.78 83.27
C TYR A 66 -19.07 -27.39 82.76
N TYR A 67 -20.03 -27.29 83.67
CA TYR A 67 -21.42 -26.98 83.39
C TYR A 67 -21.85 -25.82 84.27
N LEU A 68 -22.54 -24.86 83.66
CA LEU A 68 -23.14 -23.73 84.33
C LEU A 68 -24.59 -24.07 84.65
N LYS A 69 -24.88 -24.22 85.93
CA LYS A 69 -26.23 -24.38 86.46
C LYS A 69 -26.76 -23.01 86.90
N ILE A 70 -27.97 -22.68 86.45
CA ILE A 70 -28.64 -21.41 86.74
C ILE A 70 -29.94 -21.71 87.48
N GLU A 71 -30.13 -21.06 88.61
CA GLU A 71 -31.34 -21.16 89.41
C GLU A 71 -31.86 -19.76 89.73
N LEU A 72 -33.18 -19.60 89.78
CA LEU A 72 -33.88 -18.32 89.92
C LEU A 72 -34.85 -18.34 91.10
N ASP A 73 -34.82 -17.30 91.91
CA ASP A 73 -35.83 -16.99 92.92
C ASP A 73 -36.51 -15.67 92.56
N LEU A 74 -37.83 -15.72 92.36
CA LEU A 74 -38.65 -14.58 91.95
C LEU A 74 -39.15 -13.73 93.12
N ASN A 75 -39.01 -14.20 94.35
CA ASN A 75 -39.58 -13.56 95.54
C ASN A 75 -38.54 -13.29 96.64
N GLU A 76 -37.24 -13.40 96.33
CA GLU A 76 -36.10 -13.17 97.24
C GLU A 76 -36.13 -14.00 98.55
N GLY A 77 -36.80 -15.15 98.53
CA GLY A 77 -37.12 -15.99 99.70
C GLY A 77 -36.17 -17.17 99.97
N LEU A 78 -35.01 -17.22 99.31
CA LEU A 78 -34.01 -18.30 99.34
C LEU A 78 -34.51 -19.66 98.76
N SER A 79 -35.61 -19.64 98.01
CA SER A 79 -36.20 -20.84 97.39
C SER A 79 -35.99 -20.81 95.88
N PHE A 80 -34.79 -21.21 95.46
CA PHE A 80 -34.37 -21.18 94.06
C PHE A 80 -34.99 -22.32 93.24
N THR A 81 -35.51 -21.98 92.08
CA THR A 81 -36.01 -22.93 91.07
C THR A 81 -34.96 -23.07 89.97
N GLU A 82 -34.58 -24.30 89.63
CA GLU A 82 -33.61 -24.54 88.55
C GLU A 82 -34.19 -24.16 87.19
N MET A 83 -33.48 -23.27 86.49
CA MET A 83 -33.85 -22.75 85.18
C MET A 83 -33.16 -23.53 84.05
N GLY A 84 -32.07 -24.22 84.36
CA GLY A 84 -31.37 -25.12 83.47
C GLY A 84 -29.89 -25.23 83.78
N THR A 85 -29.28 -26.30 83.28
CA THR A 85 -27.84 -26.53 83.35
C THR A 85 -27.31 -26.67 81.93
N VAL A 86 -26.26 -25.92 81.59
CA VAL A 86 -25.67 -25.89 80.25
C VAL A 86 -24.18 -26.14 80.31
N GLN A 87 -23.64 -26.92 79.37
CA GLN A 87 -22.20 -27.12 79.29
C GLN A 87 -21.49 -25.82 78.87
N LEU A 88 -20.42 -25.46 79.58
CA LEU A 88 -19.52 -24.39 79.16
C LEU A 88 -18.59 -24.94 78.07
N LEU A 89 -18.90 -24.61 76.82
CA LEU A 89 -18.06 -24.94 75.67
C LEU A 89 -17.01 -23.84 75.50
N SER A 90 -15.75 -24.17 75.73
CA SER A 90 -14.64 -23.24 75.51
C SER A 90 -14.41 -23.03 74.01
N VAL A 91 -14.14 -21.79 73.60
CA VAL A 91 -13.71 -21.47 72.22
C VAL A 91 -12.33 -22.09 71.95
N PRO A 92 -12.02 -22.59 70.73
CA PRO A 92 -10.95 -23.56 70.50
C PRO A 92 -9.53 -23.14 70.95
N TYR A 93 -9.27 -21.84 71.11
CA TYR A 93 -7.95 -21.31 71.48
C TYR A 93 -7.63 -21.33 72.98
N SER A 94 -8.61 -21.46 73.89
CA SER A 94 -8.35 -21.35 75.34
C SER A 94 -8.05 -22.69 76.04
N LEU A 95 -8.42 -23.84 75.46
CA LEU A 95 -8.12 -25.17 76.04
C LEU A 95 -6.68 -25.66 75.76
N HIS A 96 -6.00 -25.10 74.76
CA HIS A 96 -4.67 -25.55 74.32
C HIS A 96 -3.48 -24.80 74.95
N ALA A 97 -3.71 -23.81 75.83
CA ALA A 97 -2.63 -23.02 76.42
C ALA A 97 -1.77 -23.77 77.46
N ASN A 98 -2.28 -24.85 78.09
CA ASN A 98 -1.57 -25.55 79.17
C ASN A 98 -0.76 -26.79 78.73
N SER A 99 -0.83 -27.22 77.47
CA SER A 99 -0.17 -28.47 77.01
C SER A 99 1.01 -28.28 76.05
N ALA A 100 1.56 -27.08 75.92
CA ALA A 100 2.72 -26.84 75.04
C ALA A 100 3.93 -26.22 75.76
N THR A 101 4.67 -27.02 76.53
CA THR A 101 6.13 -26.81 76.64
C THR A 101 6.91 -28.13 76.63
N LYS A 102 7.33 -28.49 75.42
CA LYS A 102 8.58 -29.19 74.99
C LYS A 102 8.96 -30.55 75.60
N ALA A 103 8.78 -31.61 74.80
CA ALA A 103 9.90 -32.36 74.18
C ALA A 103 9.42 -33.41 73.15
N LEU A 104 10.09 -33.43 71.99
CA LEU A 104 10.19 -34.52 70.99
C LEU A 104 9.01 -34.78 70.02
N ALA A 105 9.28 -34.38 68.76
CA ALA A 105 8.85 -34.97 67.48
C ALA A 105 7.35 -35.23 67.22
N ILE A 106 6.76 -34.29 66.47
CA ILE A 106 5.85 -34.50 65.32
C ILE A 106 4.71 -35.49 65.58
N ASP A 107 3.66 -34.99 66.21
CA ASP A 107 2.28 -35.21 65.78
C ASP A 107 1.40 -34.19 66.53
N ASN A 108 1.37 -32.95 66.04
CA ASN A 108 0.42 -31.95 66.53
C ASN A 108 -0.31 -31.28 65.34
N PRO A 109 -1.63 -31.50 65.21
CA PRO A 109 -2.51 -30.78 64.31
C PRO A 109 -2.92 -29.44 64.96
N VAL A 110 -2.41 -28.31 64.48
CA VAL A 110 -2.95 -26.99 64.82
C VAL A 110 -3.05 -26.11 63.56
N LEU A 111 -4.26 -25.59 63.37
CA LEU A 111 -4.63 -24.54 62.44
C LEU A 111 -3.91 -23.23 62.77
N TYR A 112 -3.42 -22.61 61.70
CA TYR A 112 -2.36 -21.64 61.63
C TYR A 112 -2.86 -20.18 61.85
N PHE A 113 -2.39 -19.46 62.88
CA PHE A 113 -2.78 -18.09 63.28
C PHE A 113 -1.58 -17.15 63.44
N THR A 114 -0.70 -17.11 62.45
CA THR A 114 0.17 -15.97 62.14
C THR A 114 0.64 -16.08 60.69
N ASP A 115 1.16 -15.00 60.11
CA ASP A 115 1.80 -14.94 58.78
C ASP A 115 3.05 -15.85 58.64
N THR A 116 3.32 -16.70 59.63
CA THR A 116 4.39 -17.72 59.63
C THR A 116 3.86 -19.16 59.66
N ASP A 117 2.55 -19.33 59.53
CA ASP A 117 1.86 -20.53 59.98
C ASP A 117 1.32 -21.25 58.69
N THR A 118 1.99 -22.35 58.27
CA THR A 118 1.86 -23.02 56.96
C THR A 118 0.61 -23.92 56.81
N LEU A 119 -0.48 -23.47 56.18
CA LEU A 119 -1.66 -24.31 55.84
C LEU A 119 -1.36 -25.73 55.30
N PHE A 120 -0.34 -25.89 54.45
CA PHE A 120 0.14 -27.20 53.96
C PHE A 120 1.65 -27.19 53.93
N ALA A 121 2.33 -28.26 54.34
CA ALA A 121 3.79 -28.31 54.33
C ALA A 121 4.31 -29.69 53.95
N VAL A 122 5.12 -29.75 52.90
CA VAL A 122 5.96 -30.88 52.52
C VAL A 122 7.33 -30.69 53.16
N LYS A 123 7.79 -31.68 53.92
CA LYS A 123 9.13 -31.72 54.51
C LYS A 123 9.96 -32.85 53.89
N ASP A 124 11.28 -32.67 53.82
CA ASP A 124 12.22 -33.70 53.38
C ASP A 124 12.44 -34.75 54.48
N ARG A 125 13.18 -35.82 54.18
CA ARG A 125 13.45 -36.92 55.12
C ARG A 125 14.19 -36.47 56.40
N ALA A 126 14.89 -35.34 56.35
CA ALA A 126 15.60 -34.77 57.50
C ALA A 126 14.72 -33.78 58.30
N GLY A 127 13.46 -33.59 57.90
CA GLY A 127 12.48 -32.73 58.57
C GLY A 127 12.51 -31.27 58.13
N ASN A 128 13.29 -30.91 57.11
CA ASN A 128 13.32 -29.55 56.58
C ASN A 128 12.12 -29.30 55.69
N LEU A 129 11.46 -28.14 55.81
CA LEU A 129 10.42 -27.73 54.86
C LEU A 129 11.01 -27.69 53.44
N VAL A 130 10.27 -28.20 52.44
CA VAL A 130 10.62 -28.17 51.01
C VAL A 130 9.55 -27.50 50.17
N PHE A 131 8.30 -27.53 50.60
CA PHE A 131 7.22 -26.73 50.02
C PHE A 131 6.19 -26.47 51.11
N ALA A 132 5.69 -25.24 51.23
CA ALA A 132 4.66 -24.91 52.18
C ALA A 132 3.69 -23.88 51.60
N VAL A 133 2.41 -24.05 51.84
CA VAL A 133 1.35 -23.11 51.49
C VAL A 133 0.89 -22.44 52.77
N PHE A 134 0.74 -21.14 52.73
CA PHE A 134 0.21 -20.27 53.77
C PHE A 134 -1.14 -19.70 53.29
N PRO A 135 -1.95 -19.07 54.16
CA PRO A 135 -3.23 -18.48 53.77
C PRO A 135 -3.14 -17.41 52.68
N ASP A 136 -1.97 -16.78 52.54
CA ASP A 136 -1.66 -15.63 51.71
C ASP A 136 -0.67 -15.92 50.56
N GLY A 137 -0.11 -17.13 50.48
CA GLY A 137 0.79 -17.52 49.38
C GLY A 137 1.47 -18.87 49.58
N ALA A 138 2.14 -19.38 48.54
CA ALA A 138 2.90 -20.64 48.62
C ALA A 138 4.41 -20.39 48.50
N VAL A 139 5.20 -21.02 49.38
CA VAL A 139 6.66 -20.91 49.49
C VAL A 139 7.32 -22.28 49.30
N VAL A 140 8.25 -22.39 48.36
CA VAL A 140 9.10 -23.59 48.17
C VAL A 140 10.41 -23.37 48.92
N TYR A 141 10.75 -24.25 49.85
CA TYR A 141 12.01 -24.21 50.60
C TYR A 141 13.02 -25.16 49.94
N VAL A 142 14.29 -24.74 49.79
CA VAL A 142 15.34 -25.58 49.18
C VAL A 142 16.52 -25.67 50.14
N ASN A 143 16.84 -26.87 50.60
CA ASN A 143 17.97 -27.15 51.51
C ASN A 143 19.31 -26.71 50.87
N GLU A 144 20.06 -25.81 51.53
CA GLU A 144 21.25 -25.17 50.96
C GLU A 144 22.51 -26.06 50.96
N THR A 145 22.59 -27.08 51.81
CA THR A 145 23.81 -27.90 52.00
C THR A 145 23.84 -29.19 51.16
N VAL A 146 22.72 -29.59 50.54
CA VAL A 146 22.68 -30.71 49.59
C VAL A 146 21.75 -30.36 48.41
N LYS A 147 22.33 -29.94 47.28
CA LYS A 147 21.55 -29.56 46.09
C LYS A 147 21.02 -30.78 45.33
N GLY A 148 19.71 -30.97 45.33
CA GLY A 148 19.00 -31.67 44.26
C GLY A 148 19.08 -30.86 42.96
N LYS A 149 19.20 -31.54 41.81
CA LYS A 149 19.57 -30.92 40.53
C LYS A 149 18.50 -30.08 39.81
N VAL A 150 17.25 -29.94 40.30
CA VAL A 150 16.24 -29.07 39.63
C VAL A 150 15.00 -28.79 40.50
N GLY A 151 14.46 -27.56 40.41
CA GLY A 151 13.03 -27.26 40.60
C GLY A 151 12.70 -25.98 41.38
N GLY A 152 12.03 -25.01 40.73
CA GLY A 152 11.21 -23.96 41.39
C GLY A 152 11.52 -22.51 40.98
N PHE A 153 10.60 -21.90 40.24
CA PHE A 153 10.61 -20.53 39.68
C PHE A 153 10.85 -19.43 40.75
N ALA A 154 11.82 -18.54 40.54
CA ALA A 154 12.09 -17.41 41.44
C ALA A 154 12.20 -16.09 40.65
N VAL A 155 11.43 -15.08 41.06
CA VAL A 155 11.55 -13.67 40.63
C VAL A 155 11.98 -12.82 41.83
N SER A 156 13.17 -13.08 42.36
CA SER A 156 13.98 -12.15 43.19
C SER A 156 15.38 -12.74 43.44
N GLY A 157 16.33 -11.89 43.85
CA GLY A 157 17.68 -12.30 44.25
C GLY A 157 17.74 -12.72 45.74
N ARG A 158 18.57 -13.71 46.07
CA ARG A 158 18.79 -14.25 47.43
C ARG A 158 19.80 -13.39 48.21
N SER A 159 19.46 -12.91 49.41
CA SER A 159 20.37 -12.19 50.36
C SER A 159 20.06 -12.55 51.82
N PRO A 160 21.06 -12.66 52.73
CA PRO A 160 20.85 -12.92 54.16
C PRO A 160 20.67 -11.64 55.02
N SER A 161 20.68 -10.43 54.45
CA SER A 161 20.39 -9.19 55.17
C SER A 161 19.13 -8.53 54.62
N LYS A 162 18.21 -8.16 55.52
CA LYS A 162 16.95 -7.47 55.21
C LYS A 162 17.27 -6.15 54.52
N ALA A 163 16.83 -6.00 53.27
CA ALA A 163 16.65 -4.70 52.64
C ALA A 163 15.15 -4.39 52.58
N ILE A 164 14.84 -3.10 52.50
CA ILE A 164 13.50 -2.50 52.42
C ILE A 164 12.73 -3.13 51.24
N GLU A 165 11.41 -3.31 51.39
CA GLU A 165 10.52 -3.85 50.34
C GLU A 165 10.66 -3.08 49.01
N TYR A 166 10.74 -3.81 47.90
CA TYR A 166 10.65 -3.25 46.55
C TYR A 166 9.78 -4.16 45.67
N ASP A 167 8.95 -3.56 44.81
CA ASP A 167 8.20 -4.27 43.78
C ASP A 167 9.19 -4.86 42.74
N VAL A 168 9.33 -6.19 42.69
CA VAL A 168 10.29 -6.87 41.78
C VAL A 168 9.64 -7.27 40.45
N LEU A 169 8.32 -7.44 40.44
CA LEU A 169 7.51 -7.75 39.27
C LEU A 169 6.14 -7.08 39.44
N ARG A 170 5.79 -6.18 38.53
CA ARG A 170 4.45 -5.58 38.46
C ARG A 170 3.81 -5.97 37.14
N ILE A 171 2.65 -6.61 37.20
CA ILE A 171 1.84 -6.98 36.03
C ILE A 171 0.48 -6.33 36.19
N ASN A 172 0.17 -5.43 35.27
CA ASN A 172 -1.13 -4.79 35.12
C ASN A 172 -1.67 -5.10 33.70
N PRO A 173 -2.96 -4.86 33.40
CA PRO A 173 -3.54 -5.15 32.07
C PRO A 173 -2.76 -4.54 30.89
N ASP A 174 -2.10 -3.41 31.12
CA ASP A 174 -1.43 -2.63 30.07
C ASP A 174 0.11 -2.82 30.03
N SER A 175 0.73 -3.53 30.99
CA SER A 175 2.18 -3.83 30.95
C SER A 175 2.65 -4.88 31.95
N SER A 176 3.80 -5.50 31.66
CA SER A 176 4.59 -6.30 32.59
C SER A 176 5.97 -5.66 32.78
N ARG A 177 6.36 -5.36 34.02
CA ARG A 177 7.62 -4.67 34.36
C ARG A 177 8.43 -5.46 35.39
N ILE A 178 9.74 -5.58 35.17
CA ILE A 178 10.69 -6.27 36.05
C ILE A 178 11.75 -5.27 36.51
N TYR A 179 11.98 -5.19 37.82
CA TYR A 179 12.99 -4.32 38.42
C TYR A 179 14.17 -5.16 38.95
N VAL A 180 15.42 -4.71 38.74
CA VAL A 180 16.64 -5.36 39.27
C VAL A 180 17.47 -4.39 40.09
N ASN A 181 17.83 -4.79 41.32
CA ASN A 181 18.61 -4.00 42.28
C ASN A 181 20.14 -4.07 41.99
N GLN A 182 20.82 -2.94 42.08
CA GLN A 182 22.25 -2.78 41.75
C GLN A 182 23.15 -2.35 42.89
N THR A 183 23.12 -3.11 43.97
CA THR A 183 24.19 -3.03 44.97
C THR A 183 25.14 -4.22 44.89
N THR A 184 26.39 -3.94 45.23
CA THR A 184 27.61 -4.66 44.87
C THR A 184 27.75 -6.04 45.56
N GLY A 185 26.86 -7.00 45.31
CA GLY A 185 26.95 -8.41 45.77
C GLY A 185 26.25 -9.38 44.80
N LYS A 186 26.96 -10.22 44.04
CA LYS A 186 26.36 -11.11 43.01
C LYS A 186 25.80 -12.41 43.59
N ALA A 187 24.68 -12.89 43.04
CA ALA A 187 24.34 -14.32 42.89
C ALA A 187 24.60 -14.79 41.44
N LYS A 188 24.87 -16.09 41.22
CA LYS A 188 25.56 -16.60 40.02
C LYS A 188 24.72 -17.02 38.80
N VAL A 189 23.40 -17.22 38.83
CA VAL A 189 22.54 -17.40 37.62
C VAL A 189 21.04 -17.28 37.97
N GLY A 190 20.22 -16.66 37.11
CA GLY A 190 18.73 -16.58 37.20
C GLY A 190 18.06 -16.86 35.84
N GLY A 191 16.82 -17.36 35.86
CA GLY A 191 16.11 -18.05 34.77
C GLY A 191 15.52 -17.19 33.63
N PHE A 192 15.73 -15.88 33.62
CA PHE A 192 15.54 -15.03 32.43
C PHE A 192 16.48 -13.84 32.57
N ALA A 193 17.59 -13.85 31.85
CA ALA A 193 18.61 -12.82 31.94
C ALA A 193 18.65 -12.04 30.64
N VAL A 194 18.02 -10.87 30.66
CA VAL A 194 18.29 -9.83 29.71
C VAL A 194 19.54 -9.06 30.16
N SER A 195 20.65 -9.78 30.30
CA SER A 195 21.98 -9.21 30.58
C SER A 195 23.04 -10.30 30.36
N GLY A 196 24.27 -9.87 30.11
CA GLY A 196 25.40 -10.78 29.89
C GLY A 196 25.78 -11.58 31.14
N ARG A 197 26.17 -12.85 30.95
CA ARG A 197 26.68 -13.72 32.02
C ARG A 197 28.17 -13.43 32.24
N SER A 198 28.53 -12.79 33.35
CA SER A 198 29.92 -12.48 33.74
C SER A 198 30.16 -12.70 35.25
N PRO A 199 31.33 -13.18 35.69
CA PRO A 199 31.66 -13.37 37.11
C PRO A 199 32.06 -12.08 37.87
N SER A 200 32.33 -10.96 37.20
CA SER A 200 32.73 -9.67 37.78
C SER A 200 31.66 -8.59 37.57
N LYS A 201 31.41 -7.74 38.58
CA LYS A 201 30.30 -6.76 38.62
C LYS A 201 30.59 -5.60 37.67
N LEU A 202 29.58 -5.23 36.87
CA LEU A 202 29.49 -3.98 36.14
C LEU A 202 28.12 -3.37 36.47
N GLY A 203 27.99 -2.05 36.32
CA GLY A 203 26.82 -1.27 36.75
C GLY A 203 25.54 -1.46 35.92
N GLU A 204 24.55 -0.60 36.16
CA GLU A 204 23.18 -0.63 35.60
C GLU A 204 23.16 -0.57 34.07
N GLU A 205 22.59 -1.60 33.42
CA GLU A 205 22.27 -1.59 31.99
C GLU A 205 20.94 -2.31 31.68
N GLU A 206 20.12 -1.66 30.85
CA GLU A 206 18.82 -2.14 30.34
C GLU A 206 19.01 -2.86 29.00
N TYR A 207 18.48 -4.09 28.82
CA TYR A 207 18.73 -4.88 27.60
C TYR A 207 17.46 -5.31 26.82
N LEU A 208 16.26 -5.18 27.40
CA LEU A 208 14.96 -5.50 26.78
C LEU A 208 13.89 -4.70 27.50
N VAL A 209 13.16 -3.91 26.74
CA VAL A 209 12.04 -3.11 27.23
C VAL A 209 10.82 -3.45 26.39
N VAL A 210 9.71 -3.79 27.05
CA VAL A 210 8.41 -4.07 26.43
C VAL A 210 7.37 -3.16 27.07
N THR A 211 6.70 -2.36 26.24
CA THR A 211 5.57 -1.50 26.59
C THR A 211 4.38 -1.83 25.68
N ALA A 212 3.20 -1.24 25.93
CA ALA A 212 2.01 -1.49 25.12
C ALA A 212 2.15 -1.00 23.65
N ASP A 213 3.07 -0.08 23.40
CA ASP A 213 3.30 0.64 22.15
C ASP A 213 4.64 0.30 21.46
N SER A 214 5.59 -0.38 22.12
CA SER A 214 6.87 -0.79 21.49
C SER A 214 7.59 -1.95 22.18
N THR A 215 8.52 -2.60 21.46
CA THR A 215 9.47 -3.59 22.00
C THR A 215 10.89 -3.27 21.49
N ARG A 216 11.87 -3.13 22.38
CA ARG A 216 13.26 -2.73 22.06
C ARG A 216 14.29 -3.75 22.55
N ILE A 217 15.29 -4.09 21.71
CA ILE A 217 16.34 -5.09 21.97
C ILE A 217 17.73 -4.45 21.77
N TYR A 218 18.63 -4.56 22.77
CA TYR A 218 19.98 -3.98 22.72
C TYR A 218 21.07 -5.06 22.59
N VAL A 219 22.12 -4.81 21.78
CA VAL A 219 23.28 -5.72 21.63
C VAL A 219 24.65 -5.05 21.67
N ASN A 220 25.59 -5.69 22.37
CA ASN A 220 26.98 -5.25 22.50
C ASN A 220 27.89 -5.99 21.51
N GLN A 221 28.55 -5.29 20.60
CA GLN A 221 29.27 -5.89 19.48
C GLN A 221 30.76 -6.10 19.68
N SER A 222 31.30 -5.78 20.86
CA SER A 222 32.72 -5.96 21.10
C SER A 222 33.02 -7.40 21.51
N ALA A 223 33.68 -8.15 20.64
CA ALA A 223 34.13 -9.52 20.89
C ALA A 223 35.18 -9.70 22.00
N THR A 224 34.98 -9.23 23.22
CA THR A 224 35.57 -9.90 24.40
C THR A 224 34.43 -10.33 25.30
N LYS A 225 33.69 -11.37 24.89
CA LYS A 225 32.56 -11.83 25.71
C LYS A 225 33.02 -12.49 27.00
N GLY A 226 32.47 -12.02 28.11
CA GLY A 226 32.14 -12.88 29.26
C GLY A 226 31.28 -14.06 28.78
N LYS A 227 31.66 -15.26 29.22
CA LYS A 227 31.21 -16.53 28.65
C LYS A 227 29.72 -16.81 28.96
N VAL A 228 28.88 -16.65 27.91
CA VAL A 228 27.52 -17.19 27.67
C VAL A 228 26.31 -16.38 28.20
N GLY A 229 25.84 -15.37 27.46
CA GLY A 229 24.63 -14.56 27.77
C GLY A 229 23.30 -15.14 27.25
N GLY A 230 22.20 -14.77 27.92
CA GLY A 230 20.82 -15.28 27.75
C GLY A 230 19.98 -14.62 26.65
N PHE A 231 20.52 -13.67 25.89
CA PHE A 231 20.05 -13.28 24.55
C PHE A 231 21.22 -12.59 23.86
N ALA A 232 21.71 -13.10 22.74
CA ALA A 232 22.94 -12.61 22.09
C ALA A 232 22.70 -12.38 20.60
N VAL A 233 22.70 -11.13 20.15
CA VAL A 233 22.95 -10.74 18.73
C VAL A 233 24.39 -10.24 18.54
N SER A 234 25.34 -10.86 19.26
CA SER A 234 26.77 -10.73 18.94
C SER A 234 27.51 -12.03 19.25
N GLY A 235 28.45 -12.41 18.39
CA GLY A 235 29.12 -13.71 18.42
C GLY A 235 29.96 -14.00 19.68
N ARG A 236 30.33 -15.28 19.85
CA ARG A 236 31.16 -15.83 20.94
C ARG A 236 32.67 -15.76 20.58
N SER A 237 33.32 -14.59 20.61
CA SER A 237 34.79 -14.47 20.40
C SER A 237 35.49 -13.55 21.42
N PRO A 238 36.83 -13.67 21.66
CA PRO A 238 37.63 -12.89 22.63
C PRO A 238 38.39 -11.66 22.08
N SER A 239 38.41 -11.42 20.77
CA SER A 239 38.89 -10.17 20.13
C SER A 239 37.78 -9.16 19.76
N LYS A 240 37.67 -8.02 20.48
CA LYS A 240 36.73 -6.90 20.22
C LYS A 240 36.51 -6.60 18.71
N SER A 241 35.35 -6.94 18.14
CA SER A 241 34.90 -6.40 16.85
C SER A 241 34.23 -5.02 17.00
N THR A 242 34.03 -4.35 15.88
CA THR A 242 33.38 -3.03 15.74
C THR A 242 31.98 -2.98 16.34
N VAL A 243 31.57 -1.80 16.83
CA VAL A 243 30.20 -1.52 17.26
C VAL A 243 29.32 -1.34 16.04
N ASN A 244 28.49 -2.33 15.73
CA ASN A 244 27.44 -2.16 14.72
C ASN A 244 26.10 -1.87 15.44
N ASN A 245 25.41 -0.81 15.06
CA ASN A 245 24.05 -0.54 15.53
C ASN A 245 23.10 -1.28 14.59
N PHE A 246 22.18 -2.07 15.15
CA PHE A 246 21.12 -2.72 14.36
C PHE A 246 19.78 -2.01 14.48
N LEU A 247 19.66 -1.07 15.42
CA LEU A 247 18.45 -0.31 15.70
C LEU A 247 18.85 1.03 16.32
N ASP A 248 18.55 2.12 15.65
CA ASP A 248 18.77 3.50 16.07
C ASP A 248 17.53 4.32 15.68
N ILE A 249 16.73 4.70 16.67
CA ILE A 249 15.46 5.41 16.47
C ILE A 249 15.50 6.69 17.30
N THR A 250 15.58 7.82 16.63
CA THR A 250 15.53 9.17 17.17
C THR A 250 14.38 9.95 16.49
N PRO A 251 13.93 11.09 17.05
CA PRO A 251 12.97 11.96 16.37
C PRO A 251 13.45 12.41 14.99
N ASP A 252 14.77 12.50 14.82
CA ASP A 252 15.39 12.91 13.57
C ASP A 252 15.58 11.71 12.62
N ASN A 253 15.89 10.49 13.08
CA ASN A 253 16.19 9.37 12.18
C ASN A 253 15.67 8.01 12.69
N TYR A 254 15.23 7.14 11.77
CA TYR A 254 14.73 5.80 12.06
C TYR A 254 15.55 4.76 11.29
N PHE A 255 16.66 4.28 11.86
CA PHE A 255 17.55 3.29 11.27
C PHE A 255 17.37 1.91 11.90
N ILE A 256 17.09 0.91 11.06
CA ILE A 256 16.82 -0.47 11.49
C ILE A 256 17.54 -1.40 10.52
N GLY A 257 18.46 -2.24 11.00
CA GLY A 257 19.24 -3.17 10.19
C GLY A 257 20.75 -2.99 10.34
N HIS A 258 21.52 -4.02 9.97
CA HIS A 258 22.97 -4.01 10.11
C HIS A 258 23.61 -2.92 9.25
N GLU A 259 24.35 -2.01 9.87
CA GLU A 259 25.06 -0.90 9.20
C GLU A 259 24.12 0.07 8.46
N SER A 260 22.83 0.07 8.81
CA SER A 260 21.86 1.02 8.27
C SER A 260 22.19 2.43 8.75
N GLY A 261 22.39 3.37 7.82
CA GLY A 261 22.71 4.77 8.13
C GLY A 261 24.02 5.01 8.87
N GLN A 262 24.93 4.03 8.94
CA GLN A 262 26.08 4.05 9.85
C GLN A 262 26.99 5.28 9.74
N LYS A 263 27.15 5.86 8.55
CA LYS A 263 28.00 7.04 8.33
C LYS A 263 27.26 8.38 8.44
N THR A 264 25.96 8.36 8.74
CA THR A 264 25.13 9.58 8.79
C THR A 264 25.66 10.50 9.88
N LEU A 265 26.02 11.72 9.47
CA LEU A 265 26.46 12.76 10.38
C LEU A 265 25.22 13.40 11.01
N ASP A 266 25.08 13.25 12.32
CA ASP A 266 24.00 13.87 13.08
C ASP A 266 24.30 15.36 13.32
N SER A 267 23.49 16.24 12.71
CA SER A 267 23.62 17.70 12.79
C SER A 267 22.24 18.36 12.71
N PRO A 268 22.04 19.54 13.34
CA PRO A 268 20.81 20.30 13.18
C PRO A 268 20.47 20.64 11.72
N ASP A 269 21.50 20.78 10.87
CA ASP A 269 21.36 21.30 9.50
C ASP A 269 21.41 20.21 8.42
N PHE A 270 21.85 18.98 8.75
CA PHE A 270 22.03 17.89 7.78
C PHE A 270 21.97 16.51 8.43
N GLY A 271 21.77 15.47 7.61
CA GLY A 271 21.75 14.08 8.07
C GLY A 271 20.50 13.67 8.87
N ASN A 272 19.47 14.51 8.91
CA ASN A 272 18.24 14.32 9.67
C ASN A 272 17.03 13.93 8.81
N TYR A 273 15.95 13.55 9.46
CA TYR A 273 14.65 13.15 8.89
C TYR A 273 14.69 11.94 7.96
N ASN A 274 15.56 10.97 8.22
CA ASN A 274 15.70 9.77 7.40
C ASN A 274 15.03 8.53 8.01
N VAL A 275 14.53 7.62 7.16
CA VAL A 275 13.99 6.30 7.54
C VAL A 275 14.73 5.22 6.76
N PHE A 276 15.65 4.48 7.39
CA PHE A 276 16.45 3.44 6.75
C PHE A 276 16.18 2.05 7.35
N LEU A 277 15.60 1.13 6.56
CA LEU A 277 15.23 -0.21 7.02
C LEU A 277 15.88 -1.31 6.15
N GLY A 278 16.90 -1.97 6.68
CA GLY A 278 17.49 -3.20 6.16
C GLY A 278 19.03 -3.23 6.20
N TYR A 279 19.64 -4.28 5.64
CA TYR A 279 21.10 -4.47 5.68
C TYR A 279 21.81 -3.45 4.77
N GLN A 280 22.77 -2.69 5.30
CA GLN A 280 23.58 -1.69 4.59
C GLN A 280 22.74 -0.65 3.81
N THR A 281 21.57 -0.31 4.34
CA THR A 281 20.71 0.72 3.74
C THR A 281 21.25 2.11 4.08
N GLY A 282 21.45 2.97 3.09
CA GLY A 282 22.02 4.31 3.29
C GLY A 282 23.38 4.31 4.00
N LEU A 283 24.19 3.26 3.81
CA LEU A 283 25.45 3.04 4.54
C LEU A 283 26.39 4.24 4.49
N GLU A 284 26.56 4.81 3.30
CA GLU A 284 27.49 5.90 3.02
C GLU A 284 26.90 7.29 3.23
N ASN A 285 25.64 7.40 3.71
CA ASN A 285 24.97 8.68 3.89
C ASN A 285 25.80 9.55 4.84
N LEU A 286 26.25 10.72 4.39
CA LEU A 286 27.00 11.67 5.21
C LEU A 286 26.08 12.78 5.70
N THR A 287 25.45 13.51 4.77
CA THR A 287 24.65 14.71 5.07
C THR A 287 23.24 14.67 4.48
N GLY A 288 22.91 13.61 3.73
CA GLY A 288 21.58 13.45 3.12
C GLY A 288 20.47 13.42 4.17
N LEU A 289 19.38 14.13 3.87
CA LEU A 289 18.24 14.33 4.77
C LEU A 289 16.90 14.05 4.07
N ARG A 290 15.84 13.80 4.85
CA ARG A 290 14.46 13.57 4.35
C ARG A 290 14.31 12.36 3.44
N ASN A 291 15.14 11.33 3.59
CA ASN A 291 15.08 10.14 2.74
C ASN A 291 14.31 8.98 3.38
N VAL A 292 13.65 8.14 2.57
CA VAL A 292 13.03 6.88 2.97
C VAL A 292 13.67 5.75 2.18
N PHE A 293 14.52 4.95 2.81
CA PHE A 293 15.21 3.82 2.19
C PHE A 293 14.83 2.49 2.87
N ILE A 294 14.36 1.50 2.10
CA ILE A 294 13.89 0.24 2.64
C ILE A 294 14.36 -0.93 1.75
N GLY A 295 15.17 -1.85 2.28
CA GLY A 295 15.60 -3.06 1.58
C GLY A 295 17.02 -3.53 1.89
N TYR A 296 17.56 -4.38 1.03
CA TYR A 296 18.96 -4.82 1.12
C TYR A 296 19.83 -3.89 0.26
N GLN A 297 20.82 -3.22 0.86
CA GLN A 297 21.74 -2.30 0.18
C GLN A 297 21.03 -1.19 -0.62
N THR A 298 19.86 -0.75 -0.16
CA THR A 298 19.13 0.37 -0.77
C THR A 298 19.89 1.67 -0.50
N ALA A 299 20.10 2.50 -1.52
CA ALA A 299 20.84 3.75 -1.41
C ALA A 299 22.24 3.63 -0.78
N LYS A 300 22.91 2.48 -0.95
CA LYS A 300 24.11 2.15 -0.18
C LYS A 300 25.18 3.25 -0.27
N ASP A 301 25.40 3.80 -1.46
CA ASP A 301 26.45 4.77 -1.73
C ASP A 301 25.97 6.25 -1.59
N ASN A 302 24.72 6.50 -1.15
CA ASN A 302 24.17 7.85 -0.95
C ASN A 302 25.11 8.65 -0.06
N THR A 303 25.57 9.84 -0.46
CA THR A 303 26.44 10.68 0.41
C THR A 303 25.74 11.96 0.87
N HIS A 304 25.07 12.66 -0.05
CA HIS A 304 24.40 13.96 0.19
C HIS A 304 22.96 14.00 -0.34
N GLY A 305 22.51 12.98 -1.09
CA GLY A 305 21.19 12.94 -1.69
C GLY A 305 20.06 13.11 -0.66
N MET A 306 19.03 13.86 -1.01
CA MET A 306 17.95 14.27 -0.11
C MET A 306 16.57 14.05 -0.72
N SER A 307 15.54 13.96 0.14
CA SER A 307 14.13 13.84 -0.27
C SER A 307 13.82 12.64 -1.19
N ASN A 308 14.63 11.58 -1.14
CA ASN A 308 14.44 10.40 -1.98
C ASN A 308 13.60 9.33 -1.28
N VAL A 309 12.81 8.57 -2.05
CA VAL A 309 12.05 7.39 -1.57
C VAL A 309 12.49 6.15 -2.34
N TYR A 310 13.37 5.33 -1.75
CA TYR A 310 13.88 4.10 -2.36
C TYR A 310 13.39 2.86 -1.60
N ILE A 311 12.72 1.93 -2.28
CA ILE A 311 12.14 0.73 -1.67
C ILE A 311 12.44 -0.48 -2.56
N GLY A 312 13.29 -1.40 -2.07
CA GLY A 312 13.68 -2.62 -2.76
C GLY A 312 15.17 -2.89 -2.68
N SER A 313 15.56 -4.16 -2.89
CA SER A 313 16.96 -4.58 -2.88
C SER A 313 17.77 -3.79 -3.92
N GLN A 314 18.82 -3.10 -3.48
CA GLN A 314 19.74 -2.31 -4.31
C GLN A 314 19.05 -1.21 -5.14
N SER A 315 17.88 -0.75 -4.70
CA SER A 315 17.24 0.44 -5.28
C SER A 315 18.11 1.68 -4.97
N GLY A 316 18.44 2.47 -5.99
CA GLY A 316 19.30 3.66 -5.88
C GLY A 316 20.72 3.38 -5.39
N PHE A 317 21.26 2.16 -5.61
CA PHE A 317 22.49 1.67 -4.98
C PHE A 317 23.66 2.66 -5.06
N SER A 318 23.93 3.23 -6.23
CA SER A 318 25.05 4.15 -6.49
C SER A 318 24.72 5.64 -6.34
N ASN A 319 23.56 6.02 -5.79
CA ASN A 319 23.20 7.44 -5.62
C ASN A 319 24.29 8.15 -4.82
N THR A 320 24.74 9.32 -5.21
CA THR A 320 25.72 10.10 -4.42
C THR A 320 25.07 11.39 -3.94
N THR A 321 24.59 12.23 -4.86
CA THR A 321 24.03 13.57 -4.60
C THR A 321 22.61 13.77 -5.13
N GLY A 322 22.09 12.84 -5.95
CA GLY A 322 20.75 12.92 -6.53
C GLY A 322 19.64 13.09 -5.49
N TYR A 323 18.61 13.88 -5.82
CA TYR A 323 17.54 14.28 -4.91
C TYR A 323 16.15 14.25 -5.57
N ASP A 324 15.11 14.21 -4.74
CA ASP A 324 13.69 14.20 -5.14
C ASP A 324 13.30 13.02 -6.07
N ASN A 325 13.97 11.87 -5.92
CA ASN A 325 13.67 10.66 -6.69
C ASN A 325 12.77 9.66 -5.93
N VAL A 326 11.92 8.93 -6.64
CA VAL A 326 11.08 7.84 -6.10
C VAL A 326 11.38 6.54 -6.84
N PHE A 327 12.11 5.61 -6.20
CA PHE A 327 12.49 4.32 -6.77
C PHE A 327 11.86 3.17 -5.98
N ILE A 328 11.04 2.34 -6.62
CA ILE A 328 10.33 1.23 -5.96
C ILE A 328 10.47 -0.04 -6.81
N GLY A 329 11.20 -1.02 -6.29
CA GLY A 329 11.50 -2.29 -6.94
C GLY A 329 12.97 -2.69 -6.81
N SER A 330 13.29 -3.96 -7.02
CA SER A 330 14.68 -4.43 -6.98
C SER A 330 15.53 -3.75 -8.06
N SER A 331 16.70 -3.22 -7.68
CA SER A 331 17.69 -2.62 -8.57
C SER A 331 17.13 -1.49 -9.46
N THR A 332 16.10 -0.78 -8.99
CA THR A 332 15.61 0.45 -9.63
C THR A 332 16.63 1.55 -9.48
N GLY A 333 16.95 2.28 -10.55
CA GLY A 333 17.96 3.36 -10.49
C GLY A 333 19.33 2.90 -9.96
N TYR A 334 19.74 1.65 -10.23
CA TYR A 334 20.90 1.02 -9.58
C TYR A 334 22.18 1.87 -9.72
N THR A 335 22.46 2.41 -10.90
CA THR A 335 23.64 3.24 -11.17
C THR A 335 23.39 4.74 -11.03
N ASN A 336 22.21 5.20 -10.57
CA ASN A 336 21.90 6.63 -10.48
C ASN A 336 22.93 7.29 -9.59
N THR A 337 23.63 8.32 -10.05
CA THR A 337 24.65 9.04 -9.27
C THR A 337 24.11 10.41 -8.85
N GLU A 338 23.73 11.23 -9.82
CA GLU A 338 23.33 12.63 -9.60
C GLU A 338 21.91 12.93 -10.10
N GLY A 339 21.23 11.98 -10.77
CA GLY A 339 19.91 12.18 -11.35
C GLY A 339 18.86 12.70 -10.35
N ILE A 340 17.96 13.57 -10.83
CA ILE A 340 16.98 14.30 -10.01
C ILE A 340 15.54 14.14 -10.53
N ASN A 341 14.56 14.28 -9.63
CA ASN A 341 13.12 14.30 -9.97
C ASN A 341 12.61 13.07 -10.75
N ASN A 342 13.24 11.90 -10.60
CA ASN A 342 12.84 10.70 -11.33
C ASN A 342 11.85 9.84 -10.53
N VAL A 343 10.88 9.23 -11.21
CA VAL A 343 9.94 8.26 -10.62
C VAL A 343 10.10 6.91 -11.32
N PHE A 344 10.77 5.95 -10.68
CA PHE A 344 10.98 4.60 -11.20
C PHE A 344 10.24 3.54 -10.37
N LEU A 345 9.32 2.81 -10.99
CA LEU A 345 8.53 1.77 -10.33
C LEU A 345 8.58 0.47 -11.12
N GLY A 346 9.15 -0.59 -10.54
CA GLY A 346 9.27 -1.92 -11.16
C GLY A 346 10.72 -2.41 -11.17
N SER A 347 10.92 -3.72 -11.05
CA SER A 347 12.28 -4.30 -10.98
C SER A 347 13.13 -3.86 -12.18
N ARG A 348 14.33 -3.33 -11.89
CA ARG A 348 15.32 -2.79 -12.84
C ARG A 348 14.82 -1.66 -13.74
N SER A 349 13.77 -0.94 -13.32
CA SER A 349 13.37 0.28 -14.02
C SER A 349 14.44 1.36 -13.81
N GLY A 350 14.87 2.02 -14.90
CA GLY A 350 15.95 3.00 -14.88
C GLY A 350 17.30 2.45 -14.37
N TYR A 351 17.58 1.15 -14.53
CA TYR A 351 18.74 0.49 -13.92
C TYR A 351 20.07 1.23 -14.17
N SER A 352 20.31 1.65 -15.41
CA SER A 352 21.54 2.32 -15.86
C SER A 352 21.49 3.85 -15.78
N ASN A 353 20.47 4.46 -15.14
CA ASN A 353 20.41 5.93 -15.01
C ASN A 353 21.66 6.43 -14.33
N VAL A 354 22.29 7.50 -14.82
CA VAL A 354 23.47 8.12 -14.21
C VAL A 354 23.05 9.50 -13.72
N ASP A 355 22.75 10.39 -14.67
CA ASP A 355 22.41 11.79 -14.42
C ASP A 355 21.09 12.22 -15.11
N GLY A 356 20.27 11.26 -15.54
CA GLY A 356 18.97 11.57 -16.15
C GLY A 356 18.02 12.27 -15.17
N GLU A 357 17.20 13.19 -15.67
CA GLU A 357 16.34 14.07 -14.89
C GLU A 357 14.88 14.04 -15.39
N ASP A 358 13.93 14.27 -14.48
CA ASP A 358 12.50 14.42 -14.78
C ASP A 358 11.89 13.21 -15.53
N ASN A 359 12.40 11.99 -15.31
CA ASN A 359 11.90 10.79 -15.99
C ASN A 359 10.87 10.04 -15.14
N VAL A 360 9.83 9.50 -15.78
CA VAL A 360 8.82 8.62 -15.17
C VAL A 360 8.87 7.24 -15.82
N PHE A 361 9.46 6.25 -15.17
CA PHE A 361 9.54 4.88 -15.65
C PHE A 361 8.73 3.92 -14.78
N VAL A 362 7.72 3.26 -15.35
CA VAL A 362 6.83 2.36 -14.62
C VAL A 362 6.72 1.03 -15.36
N GLY A 363 7.35 -0.01 -14.82
CA GLY A 363 7.28 -1.39 -15.30
C GLY A 363 8.62 -2.12 -15.20
N PHE A 364 8.59 -3.44 -15.41
CA PHE A 364 9.80 -4.26 -15.43
C PHE A 364 10.75 -3.83 -16.55
N GLU A 365 11.99 -3.48 -16.19
CA GLU A 365 13.04 -3.04 -17.11
C GLU A 365 12.62 -1.87 -18.03
N SER A 366 11.70 -1.00 -17.56
CA SER A 366 11.33 0.25 -18.24
C SER A 366 12.48 1.26 -18.14
N GLY A 367 12.94 1.80 -19.27
CA GLY A 367 14.09 2.71 -19.33
C GLY A 367 15.40 2.09 -18.86
N TYR A 368 15.57 0.76 -18.98
CA TYR A 368 16.69 0.01 -18.37
C TYR A 368 18.08 0.60 -18.66
N ASN A 369 18.37 0.99 -19.90
CA ASN A 369 19.66 1.56 -20.31
C ASN A 369 19.73 3.09 -20.27
N ASN A 370 18.72 3.81 -19.77
CA ASN A 370 18.74 5.27 -19.76
C ASN A 370 19.98 5.74 -19.02
N THR A 371 20.86 6.56 -19.62
CA THR A 371 22.07 7.07 -18.94
C THR A 371 21.88 8.52 -18.54
N THR A 372 21.58 9.39 -19.51
CA THR A 372 21.42 10.85 -19.31
C THR A 372 20.19 11.41 -20.00
N GLY A 373 19.33 10.57 -20.59
CA GLY A 373 18.07 11.01 -21.18
C GLY A 373 17.16 11.66 -20.14
N ILE A 374 16.45 12.72 -20.54
CA ILE A 374 15.63 13.55 -19.64
C ILE A 374 14.19 13.69 -20.12
N ARG A 375 13.27 14.00 -19.19
CA ARG A 375 11.85 14.28 -19.48
C ARG A 375 11.12 13.16 -20.23
N ASN A 376 11.52 11.90 -20.01
CA ASN A 376 10.88 10.75 -20.64
C ASN A 376 9.79 10.14 -19.75
N THR A 377 8.66 9.74 -20.33
CA THR A 377 7.59 8.98 -19.66
C THR A 377 7.46 7.58 -20.28
N PHE A 378 7.94 6.54 -19.60
CA PHE A 378 7.91 5.14 -20.06
C PHE A 378 7.06 4.24 -19.16
N ILE A 379 5.94 3.73 -19.66
CA ILE A 379 4.99 2.93 -18.88
C ILE A 379 4.71 1.58 -19.57
N GLY A 380 5.20 0.49 -18.99
CA GLY A 380 4.98 -0.88 -19.45
C GLY A 380 6.20 -1.80 -19.26
N ASN A 381 6.09 -3.05 -19.71
CA ASN A 381 7.21 -3.99 -19.71
C ASN A 381 8.22 -3.64 -20.81
N LYS A 382 9.49 -3.44 -20.44
CA LYS A 382 10.62 -3.19 -21.36
C LYS A 382 10.38 -2.02 -22.32
N VAL A 383 9.74 -0.98 -21.85
CA VAL A 383 9.49 0.25 -22.63
C VAL A 383 10.77 1.09 -22.64
N GLY A 384 11.15 1.63 -23.80
CA GLY A 384 12.36 2.45 -23.92
C GLY A 384 13.64 1.74 -23.41
N HIS A 385 13.69 0.40 -23.47
CA HIS A 385 14.71 -0.40 -22.79
C HIS A 385 16.14 -0.03 -23.20
N ALA A 386 16.36 0.29 -24.48
CA ALA A 386 17.66 0.66 -25.02
C ALA A 386 17.98 2.16 -24.96
N ASN A 387 17.07 3.01 -24.45
CA ASN A 387 17.25 4.47 -24.46
C ASN A 387 18.52 4.78 -23.68
N THR A 388 19.42 5.60 -24.20
CA THR A 388 20.63 6.05 -23.47
C THR A 388 20.55 7.55 -23.20
N ILE A 389 20.35 8.34 -24.26
CA ILE A 389 20.36 9.81 -24.21
C ILE A 389 19.08 10.46 -24.76
N GLY A 390 18.21 9.68 -25.39
CA GLY A 390 16.95 10.18 -25.95
C GLY A 390 16.10 10.88 -24.88
N SER A 391 15.48 12.00 -25.26
CA SER A 391 14.77 12.90 -24.34
C SER A 391 13.38 13.27 -24.83
N ASP A 392 12.53 13.75 -23.94
CA ASP A 392 11.19 14.24 -24.27
C ASP A 392 10.28 13.19 -24.96
N ASN A 393 10.47 11.91 -24.65
CA ASN A 393 9.68 10.82 -25.22
C ASN A 393 8.53 10.37 -24.31
N ILE A 394 7.38 10.02 -24.89
CA ILE A 394 6.24 9.39 -24.19
C ILE A 394 6.01 8.00 -24.77
N PHE A 395 6.45 6.95 -24.10
CA PHE A 395 6.25 5.56 -24.53
C PHE A 395 5.35 4.79 -23.55
N ILE A 396 4.29 4.16 -24.05
CA ILE A 396 3.31 3.43 -23.23
C ILE A 396 2.94 2.12 -23.92
N GLY A 397 3.10 0.99 -23.23
CA GLY A 397 2.74 -0.36 -23.71
C GLY A 397 3.93 -1.28 -23.93
N GLU A 398 3.73 -2.61 -23.77
CA GLU A 398 4.79 -3.63 -23.87
C GLU A 398 5.71 -3.43 -25.09
N LEU A 399 7.02 -3.30 -24.85
CA LEU A 399 8.07 -3.11 -25.86
C LEU A 399 7.90 -1.87 -26.76
N SER A 400 7.12 -0.86 -26.34
CA SER A 400 7.04 0.42 -27.04
C SER A 400 8.40 1.13 -26.98
N GLY A 401 8.91 1.57 -28.13
CA GLY A 401 10.23 2.22 -28.24
C GLY A 401 11.41 1.38 -27.74
N PHE A 402 11.31 0.04 -27.73
CA PHE A 402 12.29 -0.87 -27.10
C PHE A 402 13.73 -0.60 -27.54
N SER A 403 13.97 -0.35 -28.84
CA SER A 403 15.28 -0.13 -29.42
C SER A 403 15.71 1.34 -29.51
N ASN A 404 14.92 2.28 -29.00
CA ASN A 404 15.27 3.71 -29.04
C ASN A 404 16.59 3.91 -28.31
N VAL A 405 17.57 4.61 -28.90
CA VAL A 405 18.87 4.89 -28.28
C VAL A 405 18.96 6.38 -27.96
N ASP A 406 18.85 7.23 -28.99
CA ASP A 406 18.98 8.69 -28.93
C ASP A 406 17.80 9.45 -29.57
N GLY A 407 16.80 8.73 -30.09
CA GLY A 407 15.56 9.34 -30.58
C GLY A 407 14.84 10.14 -29.49
N SER A 408 14.32 11.31 -29.86
CA SER A 408 13.75 12.30 -28.94
C SER A 408 12.44 12.87 -29.49
N GLU A 409 11.62 13.45 -28.63
CA GLU A 409 10.35 14.10 -29.01
C GLU A 409 9.33 13.14 -29.66
N ASN A 410 9.37 11.85 -29.30
CA ASN A 410 8.47 10.83 -29.86
C ASN A 410 7.35 10.45 -28.88
N ILE A 411 6.14 10.19 -29.40
CA ILE A 411 4.98 9.66 -28.66
C ILE A 411 4.63 8.28 -29.21
N PHE A 412 4.93 7.21 -28.47
CA PHE A 412 4.62 5.82 -28.86
C PHE A 412 3.66 5.13 -27.88
N ILE A 413 2.41 4.96 -28.28
CA ILE A 413 1.35 4.40 -27.41
C ILE A 413 0.79 3.12 -28.03
N GLY A 414 1.03 1.98 -27.39
CA GLY A 414 0.55 0.66 -27.79
C GLY A 414 1.62 -0.42 -27.65
N LYS A 415 1.21 -1.68 -27.77
CA LYS A 415 2.14 -2.82 -27.79
C LYS A 415 3.03 -2.75 -29.03
N ARG A 416 4.36 -2.83 -28.84
CA ARG A 416 5.38 -2.87 -29.90
C ARG A 416 5.28 -1.71 -30.90
N THR A 417 4.79 -0.57 -30.45
CA THR A 417 4.76 0.67 -31.23
C THR A 417 6.17 1.23 -31.33
N GLY A 418 6.62 1.60 -32.54
CA GLY A 418 7.99 2.11 -32.75
C GLY A 418 9.09 1.19 -32.20
N GLN A 419 8.87 -0.13 -32.15
CA GLN A 419 9.75 -1.06 -31.42
C GLN A 419 11.21 -0.98 -31.88
N PHE A 420 11.43 -0.82 -33.19
CA PHE A 420 12.75 -0.80 -33.82
C PHE A 420 13.25 0.62 -34.15
N VAL A 421 12.59 1.66 -33.64
CA VAL A 421 13.08 3.04 -33.75
C VAL A 421 14.41 3.12 -33.00
N VAL A 422 15.45 3.69 -33.62
CA VAL A 422 16.77 3.85 -33.00
C VAL A 422 17.04 5.33 -32.68
N SER A 423 16.93 6.19 -33.69
CA SER A 423 17.37 7.61 -33.62
C SER A 423 16.36 8.59 -34.21
N ALA A 424 15.11 8.16 -34.41
CA ALA A 424 14.10 8.99 -35.04
C ALA A 424 13.58 10.08 -34.10
N LEU A 425 13.11 11.20 -34.68
CA LEU A 425 12.59 12.37 -33.98
C LEU A 425 11.14 12.66 -34.37
N ASP A 426 10.40 13.33 -33.49
CA ASP A 426 9.12 13.98 -33.79
C ASP A 426 8.01 13.06 -34.30
N ASN A 427 8.00 11.78 -33.91
CA ASN A 427 6.98 10.84 -34.35
C ASN A 427 5.84 10.69 -33.34
N THR A 428 4.60 10.78 -33.80
CA THR A 428 3.40 10.42 -33.03
C THR A 428 2.82 9.10 -33.54
N LEU A 429 3.12 8.00 -32.85
CA LEU A 429 2.68 6.65 -33.21
C LEU A 429 1.75 6.09 -32.14
N ILE A 430 0.50 5.80 -32.50
CA ILE A 430 -0.54 5.35 -31.57
C ILE A 430 -1.28 4.16 -32.19
N GLY A 431 -1.26 3.02 -31.48
CA GLY A 431 -1.90 1.77 -31.86
C GLY A 431 -0.94 0.59 -31.85
N SER A 432 -1.46 -0.60 -31.54
CA SER A 432 -0.65 -1.83 -31.48
C SER A 432 0.07 -2.09 -32.81
N TYR A 433 1.39 -2.27 -32.76
CA TYR A 433 2.31 -2.41 -33.89
C TYR A 433 2.35 -1.22 -34.87
N SER A 434 1.92 -0.03 -34.46
CA SER A 434 2.06 1.18 -35.28
C SER A 434 3.54 1.54 -35.47
N GLY A 435 3.98 1.72 -36.71
CA GLY A 435 5.37 2.04 -37.06
C GLY A 435 6.42 1.06 -36.51
N GLN A 436 6.09 -0.22 -36.33
CA GLN A 436 7.00 -1.18 -35.68
C GLN A 436 8.39 -1.25 -36.33
N GLN A 437 8.45 -1.23 -37.67
CA GLN A 437 9.69 -1.33 -38.45
C GLN A 437 10.39 0.02 -38.70
N LEU A 438 9.85 1.13 -38.20
CA LEU A 438 10.46 2.44 -38.35
C LEU A 438 11.80 2.45 -37.64
N THR A 439 12.88 2.84 -38.32
CA THR A 439 14.24 2.90 -37.75
C THR A 439 14.71 4.34 -37.57
N THR A 440 14.63 5.15 -38.63
CA THR A 440 15.15 6.54 -38.66
C THR A 440 14.17 7.60 -39.18
N GLY A 441 13.01 7.22 -39.72
CA GLY A 441 12.08 8.20 -40.30
C GLY A 441 11.47 9.13 -39.25
N THR A 442 11.36 10.43 -39.54
CA THR A 442 10.97 11.47 -38.59
C THR A 442 9.64 12.14 -38.95
N GLU A 443 9.07 12.90 -38.01
CA GLU A 443 7.89 13.74 -38.26
C GLU A 443 6.66 12.95 -38.76
N ASN A 444 6.52 11.67 -38.38
CA ASN A 444 5.39 10.84 -38.79
C ASN A 444 4.24 10.86 -37.76
N THR A 445 3.00 10.91 -38.23
CA THR A 445 1.79 10.73 -37.41
C THR A 445 1.04 9.46 -37.83
N PHE A 446 1.15 8.37 -37.05
CA PHE A 446 0.48 7.10 -37.31
C PHE A 446 -0.55 6.76 -36.23
N LEU A 447 -1.83 6.73 -36.58
CA LEU A 447 -2.93 6.43 -35.66
C LEU A 447 -3.74 5.21 -36.14
N GLY A 448 -3.56 4.07 -35.50
CA GLY A 448 -4.29 2.83 -35.78
C GLY A 448 -3.48 1.55 -35.55
N ASN A 449 -4.16 0.40 -35.58
CA ASN A 449 -3.48 -0.89 -35.49
C ASN A 449 -2.68 -1.16 -36.77
N ARG A 450 -1.38 -1.48 -36.62
CA ARG A 450 -0.46 -1.82 -37.72
C ARG A 450 -0.38 -0.74 -38.82
N THR A 451 -0.65 0.51 -38.46
CA THR A 451 -0.48 1.67 -39.33
C THR A 451 1.01 1.92 -39.55
N GLY A 452 1.42 2.15 -40.80
CA GLY A 452 2.85 2.34 -41.13
C GLY A 452 3.75 1.17 -40.73
N LEU A 453 3.22 -0.05 -40.52
CA LEU A 453 3.95 -1.19 -39.94
C LEU A 453 5.31 -1.46 -40.60
N GLY A 454 5.35 -1.46 -41.93
CA GLY A 454 6.56 -1.71 -42.73
C GLY A 454 7.38 -0.47 -43.08
N ASN A 455 6.93 0.74 -42.71
CA ASN A 455 7.69 1.95 -43.01
C ASN A 455 8.99 1.93 -42.21
N SER A 456 10.13 1.91 -42.92
CA SER A 456 11.47 1.79 -42.33
C SER A 456 12.15 3.15 -42.17
N THR A 457 12.12 4.01 -43.20
CA THR A 457 12.86 5.29 -43.22
C THR A 457 12.02 6.49 -43.66
N GLY A 458 10.78 6.28 -44.11
CA GLY A 458 9.91 7.34 -44.59
C GLY A 458 9.57 8.37 -43.50
N SER A 459 9.51 9.64 -43.90
CA SER A 459 9.31 10.78 -42.99
C SER A 459 8.12 11.64 -43.42
N GLN A 460 7.61 12.49 -42.52
CA GLN A 460 6.53 13.45 -42.81
C GLN A 460 5.23 12.81 -43.31
N ASN A 461 4.93 11.58 -42.87
CA ASN A 461 3.72 10.88 -43.27
C ASN A 461 2.60 11.03 -42.23
N THR A 462 1.35 11.19 -42.68
CA THR A 462 0.15 11.17 -41.83
C THR A 462 -0.72 9.97 -42.18
N TYR A 463 -0.72 8.93 -41.34
CA TYR A 463 -1.50 7.72 -41.55
C TYR A 463 -2.53 7.54 -40.43
N ILE A 464 -3.81 7.47 -40.77
CA ILE A 464 -4.92 7.36 -39.83
C ILE A 464 -5.87 6.25 -40.31
N GLY A 465 -6.03 5.22 -39.50
CA GLY A 465 -6.83 4.03 -39.81
C GLY A 465 -6.01 2.74 -39.73
N GLY A 466 -6.67 1.64 -39.35
CA GLY A 466 -6.02 0.34 -39.23
C GLY A 466 -5.44 -0.10 -40.58
N LEU A 467 -4.22 -0.61 -40.58
CA LEU A 467 -3.45 -1.01 -41.77
C LEU A 467 -3.19 0.11 -42.79
N ALA A 468 -3.46 1.38 -42.50
CA ALA A 468 -3.11 2.48 -43.40
C ALA A 468 -1.59 2.49 -43.66
N SER A 469 -1.21 2.45 -44.93
CA SER A 469 0.18 2.39 -45.42
C SER A 469 1.09 1.38 -44.70
N ASN A 470 0.55 0.21 -44.36
CA ASN A 470 1.24 -0.81 -43.57
C ASN A 470 2.48 -1.45 -44.23
N ARG A 471 2.77 -1.17 -45.49
CA ARG A 471 3.88 -1.73 -46.28
C ARG A 471 4.58 -0.69 -47.16
N ASN A 472 4.54 0.58 -46.75
CA ASN A 472 5.24 1.65 -47.44
C ASN A 472 6.67 1.79 -46.91
N ASP A 473 7.58 0.95 -47.40
CA ASP A 473 8.90 0.73 -46.80
C ASP A 473 9.76 2.02 -46.72
N THR A 474 9.64 2.95 -47.67
CA THR A 474 10.47 4.18 -47.73
C THR A 474 9.71 5.46 -48.12
N GLY A 475 8.41 5.42 -48.40
CA GLY A 475 7.68 6.59 -48.88
C GLY A 475 7.56 7.71 -47.83
N SER A 476 7.76 8.94 -48.27
CA SER A 476 7.66 10.16 -47.44
C SER A 476 6.53 11.08 -47.91
N GLU A 477 6.12 12.00 -47.05
CA GLU A 477 5.15 13.06 -47.37
C GLU A 477 3.78 12.52 -47.82
N ASN A 478 3.39 11.33 -47.37
CA ASN A 478 2.11 10.71 -47.73
C ASN A 478 1.03 11.00 -46.67
N VAL A 479 -0.22 11.14 -47.14
CA VAL A 479 -1.42 11.22 -46.30
C VAL A 479 -2.30 10.01 -46.59
N SER A 480 -2.60 9.19 -45.58
CA SER A 480 -3.48 8.02 -45.70
C SER A 480 -4.57 8.08 -44.63
N LEU A 481 -5.82 8.26 -45.04
CA LEU A 481 -6.98 8.33 -44.14
C LEU A 481 -8.00 7.25 -44.50
N GLY A 482 -8.09 6.20 -43.70
CA GLY A 482 -9.03 5.10 -43.87
C GLY A 482 -8.42 3.73 -43.58
N PHE A 483 -9.27 2.71 -43.40
CA PHE A 483 -8.79 1.34 -43.26
C PHE A 483 -8.07 0.90 -44.54
N ASN A 484 -6.80 0.50 -44.41
CA ASN A 484 -5.96 0.04 -45.51
C ASN A 484 -5.76 1.07 -46.66
N ALA A 485 -6.00 2.36 -46.40
CA ALA A 485 -5.65 3.43 -47.34
C ALA A 485 -4.13 3.45 -47.56
N GLY A 486 -3.68 3.52 -48.82
CA GLY A 486 -2.26 3.40 -49.18
C GLY A 486 -1.64 2.05 -48.81
N GLY A 487 -2.44 1.00 -48.56
CA GLY A 487 -1.90 -0.32 -48.24
C GLY A 487 -1.01 -0.82 -49.37
N TRP A 488 0.20 -1.29 -49.05
CA TRP A 488 1.17 -1.75 -50.06
C TRP A 488 1.57 -0.70 -51.11
N SER A 489 1.47 0.59 -50.77
CA SER A 489 2.00 1.67 -51.62
C SER A 489 3.48 1.92 -51.34
N TYR A 490 4.27 2.30 -52.34
CA TYR A 490 5.71 2.60 -52.19
C TYR A 490 6.09 4.06 -52.55
N GLY A 491 5.13 4.81 -53.09
CA GLY A 491 5.36 6.19 -53.54
C GLY A 491 5.40 7.21 -52.40
N SER A 492 5.84 8.42 -52.75
CA SER A 492 5.90 9.61 -51.90
C SER A 492 4.95 10.71 -52.39
N ARG A 493 4.59 11.64 -51.51
CA ARG A 493 3.72 12.80 -51.81
C ARG A 493 2.31 12.42 -52.25
N ASN A 494 1.81 11.26 -51.83
CA ASN A 494 0.46 10.80 -52.19
C ASN A 494 -0.58 11.16 -51.13
N THR A 495 -1.82 11.38 -51.55
CA THR A 495 -2.99 11.55 -50.69
C THR A 495 -4.00 10.43 -50.96
N TYR A 496 -4.27 9.59 -49.97
CA TYR A 496 -5.22 8.49 -50.01
C TYR A 496 -6.31 8.72 -48.97
N ILE A 497 -7.55 8.92 -49.41
CA ILE A 497 -8.69 9.17 -48.51
C ILE A 497 -9.81 8.19 -48.83
N GLY A 498 -10.12 7.26 -47.94
CA GLY A 498 -11.13 6.23 -48.14
C GLY A 498 -10.60 4.82 -47.87
N VAL A 499 -11.51 3.87 -47.66
CA VAL A 499 -11.13 2.47 -47.43
C VAL A 499 -10.45 1.91 -48.68
N ALA A 500 -9.23 1.42 -48.51
CA ALA A 500 -8.39 0.88 -49.59
C ALA A 500 -8.12 1.83 -50.78
N ALA A 501 -8.30 3.15 -50.60
CA ALA A 501 -7.83 4.14 -51.58
C ALA A 501 -6.32 3.99 -51.78
N GLY A 502 -5.86 3.94 -53.03
CA GLY A 502 -4.44 3.79 -53.38
C GLY A 502 -3.80 2.47 -52.97
N MET A 503 -4.58 1.42 -52.69
CA MET A 503 -3.99 0.12 -52.39
C MET A 503 -3.17 -0.39 -53.58
N ASN A 504 -1.95 -0.84 -53.33
CA ASN A 504 -0.94 -1.23 -54.32
C ASN A 504 -0.51 -0.10 -55.29
N ALA A 505 -0.72 1.17 -54.93
CA ALA A 505 -0.27 2.26 -55.78
C ALA A 505 1.25 2.44 -55.72
N LEU A 506 1.90 2.52 -56.87
CA LEU A 506 3.37 2.64 -56.97
C LEU A 506 3.83 4.06 -57.30
N GLY A 507 2.93 4.89 -57.85
CA GLY A 507 3.24 6.26 -58.28
C GLY A 507 3.41 7.26 -57.13
N ASP A 508 4.06 8.37 -57.44
CA ASP A 508 4.26 9.52 -56.56
C ASP A 508 3.24 10.64 -56.85
N SER A 509 3.09 11.58 -55.89
CA SER A 509 2.40 12.86 -56.13
C SER A 509 0.96 12.72 -56.64
N SER A 510 0.24 11.68 -56.21
CA SER A 510 -1.11 11.35 -56.64
C SER A 510 -2.16 11.55 -55.55
N VAL A 511 -3.40 11.80 -55.94
CA VAL A 511 -4.54 12.05 -55.03
C VAL A 511 -5.67 11.07 -55.36
N PHE A 512 -5.99 10.16 -54.43
CA PHE A 512 -7.05 9.17 -54.57
C PHE A 512 -8.08 9.31 -53.44
N ILE A 513 -9.35 9.51 -53.80
CA ILE A 513 -10.44 9.77 -52.85
C ILE A 513 -11.62 8.83 -53.14
N GLY A 514 -11.97 8.02 -52.14
CA GLY A 514 -13.12 7.11 -52.06
C GLY A 514 -12.73 5.62 -51.99
N TYR A 515 -13.73 4.73 -51.91
CA TYR A 515 -13.48 3.28 -51.76
C TYR A 515 -12.74 2.70 -52.97
N ASN A 516 -11.57 2.10 -52.76
CA ASN A 516 -10.71 1.52 -53.81
C ASN A 516 -10.29 2.49 -54.94
N ALA A 517 -10.42 3.80 -54.77
CA ALA A 517 -9.96 4.77 -55.76
C ALA A 517 -8.45 4.59 -56.01
N GLY A 518 -8.02 4.54 -57.27
CA GLY A 518 -6.60 4.40 -57.63
C GLY A 518 -5.97 3.03 -57.26
N PHE A 519 -6.78 1.98 -57.09
CA PHE A 519 -6.28 0.62 -56.86
C PHE A 519 -5.28 0.21 -57.96
N SER A 520 -4.08 -0.22 -57.56
CA SER A 520 -2.99 -0.63 -58.45
C SER A 520 -2.60 0.41 -59.51
N GLU A 521 -2.77 1.71 -59.23
CA GLU A 521 -2.22 2.75 -60.10
C GLU A 521 -0.69 2.80 -59.98
N GLU A 522 -0.01 2.59 -61.10
CA GLU A 522 1.46 2.58 -61.15
C GLU A 522 2.05 3.95 -61.52
N SER A 523 1.25 4.84 -62.11
CA SER A 523 1.69 6.14 -62.59
C SER A 523 1.69 7.20 -61.49
N SER A 524 2.67 8.09 -61.54
CA SER A 524 2.69 9.30 -60.71
C SER A 524 1.74 10.39 -61.23
N GLN A 525 1.43 11.38 -60.39
CA GLN A 525 0.73 12.61 -60.76
C GLN A 525 -0.68 12.34 -61.30
N ARG A 526 -1.42 11.47 -60.60
CA ARG A 526 -2.81 11.09 -60.95
C ARG A 526 -3.81 11.62 -59.93
N LEU A 527 -5.02 11.95 -60.41
CA LEU A 527 -6.19 12.24 -59.58
C LEU A 527 -7.27 11.19 -59.85
N TYR A 528 -7.77 10.54 -58.81
CA TYR A 528 -8.95 9.67 -58.87
C TYR A 528 -9.94 10.08 -57.77
N ILE A 529 -11.16 10.43 -58.15
CA ILE A 529 -12.29 10.55 -57.22
C ILE A 529 -13.34 9.55 -57.66
N GLU A 530 -13.52 8.48 -56.89
CA GLU A 530 -14.30 7.31 -57.27
C GLU A 530 -14.66 6.45 -56.04
N ASN A 531 -15.69 5.61 -56.13
CA ASN A 531 -16.07 4.70 -55.05
C ASN A 531 -16.04 3.23 -55.50
N SER A 532 -15.09 2.89 -56.37
CA SER A 532 -14.84 1.57 -56.92
C SER A 532 -13.39 1.45 -57.42
N SER A 533 -12.98 0.24 -57.81
CA SER A 533 -11.68 -0.04 -58.45
C SER A 533 -11.77 0.00 -59.98
N MET A 534 -12.78 0.66 -60.55
CA MET A 534 -13.02 0.66 -61.99
C MET A 534 -12.04 1.58 -62.72
N PRO A 535 -11.65 1.27 -63.97
CA PRO A 535 -10.67 2.05 -64.72
C PRO A 535 -11.17 3.44 -65.15
N ASN A 536 -12.49 3.68 -65.08
CA ASN A 536 -13.11 4.96 -65.42
C ASN A 536 -13.70 5.59 -64.15
N PRO A 537 -12.92 6.35 -63.37
CA PRO A 537 -13.43 7.00 -62.16
C PRO A 537 -14.36 8.16 -62.50
N LEU A 538 -15.25 8.57 -61.60
CA LEU A 538 -16.14 9.72 -61.79
C LEU A 538 -15.35 10.97 -62.20
N ILE A 539 -14.22 11.22 -61.55
CA ILE A 539 -13.23 12.23 -61.95
C ILE A 539 -11.86 11.57 -62.02
N TYR A 540 -11.22 11.72 -63.18
CA TYR A 540 -9.83 11.37 -63.44
C TYR A 540 -9.02 12.66 -63.71
N GLY A 541 -7.74 12.67 -63.37
CA GLY A 541 -6.85 13.75 -63.77
C GLY A 541 -5.39 13.33 -63.87
N GLU A 542 -4.63 14.13 -64.62
CA GLU A 542 -3.18 14.01 -64.80
C GLU A 542 -2.59 15.37 -64.45
N PHE A 543 -1.98 15.49 -63.26
CA PHE A 543 -1.38 16.76 -62.81
C PHE A 543 -0.21 17.17 -63.72
N ASN A 544 0.54 16.20 -64.25
CA ASN A 544 1.67 16.46 -65.14
C ASN A 544 1.28 17.01 -66.52
N ASN A 545 0.00 16.92 -66.89
CA ASN A 545 -0.52 17.33 -68.20
C ASN A 545 -1.62 18.41 -68.07
N ASP A 546 -1.82 18.97 -66.87
CA ASP A 546 -2.89 19.93 -66.55
C ASP A 546 -4.28 19.47 -67.05
N LYS A 547 -4.56 18.17 -66.90
CA LYS A 547 -5.73 17.52 -67.50
C LYS A 547 -6.70 17.02 -66.44
N ILE A 548 -7.98 17.33 -66.63
CA ILE A 548 -9.10 16.75 -65.89
C ILE A 548 -10.08 16.10 -66.86
N VAL A 549 -10.58 14.92 -66.49
CA VAL A 549 -11.61 14.17 -67.21
C VAL A 549 -12.74 13.87 -66.23
N MET A 550 -13.95 14.33 -66.54
CA MET A 550 -15.15 13.99 -65.80
C MET A 550 -15.89 12.91 -66.58
N ASN A 551 -15.92 11.67 -66.07
CA ASN A 551 -16.63 10.55 -66.69
C ASN A 551 -18.14 10.55 -66.34
N GLY A 552 -18.54 11.41 -65.39
CA GLY A 552 -19.94 11.76 -65.17
C GLY A 552 -20.56 12.54 -66.35
N SER A 553 -21.88 12.61 -66.37
CA SER A 553 -22.63 13.29 -67.43
C SER A 553 -22.52 14.81 -67.34
N ILE A 554 -21.73 15.45 -68.22
CA ILE A 554 -21.83 16.87 -68.52
C ILE A 554 -22.70 17.05 -69.76
N ASN A 555 -23.68 17.95 -69.73
CA ASN A 555 -24.51 18.25 -70.90
C ASN A 555 -23.73 19.13 -71.91
N TYR A 556 -22.71 18.55 -72.53
CA TYR A 556 -21.91 19.19 -73.58
C TYR A 556 -22.26 18.63 -74.95
N GLY A 557 -22.36 19.49 -75.96
CA GLY A 557 -22.67 19.09 -77.32
C GLY A 557 -22.24 20.10 -78.38
N SER A 558 -21.99 19.63 -79.60
CA SER A 558 -21.81 20.50 -80.76
C SER A 558 -23.17 20.78 -81.39
N ALA A 559 -23.52 22.05 -81.54
CA ALA A 559 -24.77 22.49 -82.14
C ALA A 559 -24.55 22.87 -83.60
N THR A 560 -25.32 22.29 -84.52
CA THR A 560 -25.25 22.56 -85.98
C THR A 560 -26.52 23.24 -86.47
N GLY A 561 -26.47 23.89 -87.63
CA GLY A 561 -27.54 24.75 -88.14
C GLY A 561 -27.22 26.24 -88.00
N THR A 562 -28.15 27.10 -88.40
CA THR A 562 -28.07 28.57 -88.28
C THR A 562 -29.45 29.07 -87.87
N ASP A 563 -29.56 29.80 -86.77
CA ASP A 563 -30.82 30.26 -86.13
C ASP A 563 -31.82 29.16 -85.71
N THR A 564 -31.71 27.95 -86.25
CA THR A 564 -32.41 26.74 -85.81
C THR A 564 -31.37 25.65 -85.55
N TYR A 565 -30.76 25.69 -84.36
CA TYR A 565 -29.70 24.77 -84.00
C TYR A 565 -30.25 23.41 -83.57
N ILE A 566 -29.49 22.36 -83.85
CA ILE A 566 -29.75 21.01 -83.36
C ILE A 566 -28.49 20.45 -82.70
N THR A 567 -28.65 19.68 -81.64
CA THR A 567 -27.54 18.97 -81.00
C THR A 567 -28.02 17.67 -80.39
N THR A 568 -27.10 16.71 -80.26
CA THR A 568 -27.36 15.43 -79.61
C THR A 568 -26.44 15.29 -78.41
N ILE A 569 -27.02 15.11 -77.23
CA ILE A 569 -26.32 15.01 -75.95
C ILE A 569 -26.85 13.78 -75.23
N ASN A 570 -26.08 12.70 -75.21
CA ASN A 570 -26.53 11.37 -74.78
C ASN A 570 -27.18 11.30 -73.38
N THR A 571 -26.96 12.31 -72.53
CA THR A 571 -27.34 12.34 -71.12
C THR A 571 -28.68 13.02 -70.84
N VAL A 572 -29.35 13.58 -71.87
CA VAL A 572 -30.54 14.44 -71.69
C VAL A 572 -31.80 13.76 -72.22
N ALA A 573 -32.66 13.29 -71.32
CA ALA A 573 -33.94 12.66 -71.69
C ALA A 573 -35.13 13.63 -71.75
N MET A 574 -35.05 14.76 -71.04
CA MET A 574 -36.05 15.83 -71.04
C MET A 574 -35.42 17.15 -70.57
N TYR A 575 -36.05 18.29 -70.87
CA TYR A 575 -35.65 19.58 -70.28
C TYR A 575 -36.21 19.72 -68.86
N ILE A 576 -35.34 20.06 -67.92
CA ILE A 576 -35.70 20.40 -66.53
C ILE A 576 -35.21 21.83 -66.28
N GLU A 577 -36.05 22.65 -65.66
CA GLU A 577 -35.70 24.03 -65.29
C GLU A 577 -34.41 24.04 -64.46
N GLY A 578 -33.50 24.97 -64.77
CA GLY A 578 -32.16 25.07 -64.20
C GLY A 578 -31.10 24.16 -64.85
N MET A 579 -31.46 23.29 -65.81
CA MET A 579 -30.46 22.48 -66.51
C MET A 579 -29.49 23.36 -67.31
N VAL A 580 -28.20 23.14 -67.06
CA VAL A 580 -27.10 23.83 -67.73
C VAL A 580 -26.60 22.98 -68.90
N PHE A 581 -26.34 23.65 -70.02
CA PHE A 581 -25.78 23.08 -71.24
C PHE A 581 -24.57 23.89 -71.66
N TYR A 582 -23.51 23.21 -72.09
CA TYR A 582 -22.32 23.84 -72.68
C TYR A 582 -22.24 23.45 -74.14
N LEU A 583 -22.55 24.39 -75.04
CA LEU A 583 -22.72 24.06 -76.45
C LEU A 583 -21.70 24.77 -77.32
N LYS A 584 -21.02 24.01 -78.17
CA LYS A 584 -20.16 24.55 -79.23
C LYS A 584 -20.99 24.79 -80.48
N PHE A 585 -21.23 26.05 -80.84
CA PHE A 585 -22.06 26.38 -81.99
C PHE A 585 -21.25 26.38 -83.30
N GLY A 586 -21.76 25.72 -84.34
CA GLY A 586 -21.07 25.61 -85.63
C GLY A 586 -21.15 26.87 -86.49
N ASN A 587 -22.23 27.65 -86.37
CA ASN A 587 -22.45 28.89 -87.12
C ASN A 587 -22.86 30.02 -86.18
N THR A 588 -22.56 31.26 -86.56
CA THR A 588 -23.03 32.47 -85.89
C THR A 588 -24.51 32.66 -86.15
N ASN A 589 -25.28 33.09 -85.14
CA ASN A 589 -26.70 33.39 -85.34
C ASN A 589 -26.88 34.69 -86.11
N THR A 590 -27.92 34.80 -86.93
CA THR A 590 -28.26 36.03 -87.67
C THR A 590 -29.43 36.78 -87.05
N GLY A 591 -30.17 36.16 -86.12
CA GLY A 591 -31.23 36.82 -85.35
C GLY A 591 -31.83 35.90 -84.28
N THR A 592 -33.16 35.94 -84.15
CA THR A 592 -33.92 35.05 -83.25
C THR A 592 -33.57 33.60 -83.49
N THR A 593 -33.19 32.91 -82.42
CA THR A 593 -32.60 31.59 -82.49
C THR A 593 -33.40 30.57 -81.69
N THR A 594 -33.44 29.34 -82.17
CA THR A 594 -33.94 28.18 -81.42
C THR A 594 -32.89 27.07 -81.36
N ILE A 595 -33.04 26.17 -80.38
CA ILE A 595 -32.28 24.93 -80.32
C ILE A 595 -33.15 23.74 -79.96
N ASN A 596 -32.91 22.62 -80.62
CA ASN A 596 -33.52 21.33 -80.30
C ASN A 596 -32.44 20.32 -79.89
N VAL A 597 -32.41 19.96 -78.60
CA VAL A 597 -31.52 18.93 -78.06
C VAL A 597 -32.24 17.59 -78.13
N ASN A 598 -31.60 16.55 -78.68
CA ASN A 598 -32.13 15.18 -78.74
C ASN A 598 -33.54 15.04 -79.34
N SER A 599 -33.97 15.98 -80.20
CA SER A 599 -35.33 16.03 -80.73
C SER A 599 -36.45 16.17 -79.68
N LEU A 600 -36.13 16.69 -78.49
CA LEU A 600 -37.09 16.90 -77.39
C LEU A 600 -38.07 18.06 -77.63
N GLY A 601 -37.84 18.84 -78.69
CA GLY A 601 -38.63 20.01 -79.06
C GLY A 601 -37.75 21.25 -79.12
N ALA A 602 -37.91 22.06 -80.16
CA ALA A 602 -37.17 23.30 -80.32
C ALA A 602 -37.63 24.35 -79.28
N LYS A 603 -36.67 24.95 -78.59
CA LYS A 603 -36.87 26.03 -77.62
C LYS A 603 -36.11 27.27 -78.06
N ASN A 604 -36.62 28.46 -77.77
CA ASN A 604 -35.90 29.69 -78.12
C ASN A 604 -34.62 29.79 -77.30
N ILE A 605 -33.57 30.35 -77.90
CA ILE A 605 -32.44 30.89 -77.16
C ILE A 605 -32.67 32.41 -77.02
N ILE A 606 -32.70 32.88 -75.78
CA ILE A 606 -32.98 34.27 -75.39
C ILE A 606 -31.88 34.79 -74.48
N LYS A 607 -31.86 36.10 -74.25
CA LYS A 607 -31.01 36.71 -73.23
C LYS A 607 -31.59 36.47 -71.83
N PRO A 608 -30.78 36.60 -70.76
CA PRO A 608 -31.27 36.46 -69.39
C PRO A 608 -32.37 37.47 -69.01
N ASP A 609 -32.48 38.60 -69.73
CA ASP A 609 -33.52 39.61 -69.54
C ASP A 609 -34.85 39.29 -70.25
N GLY A 610 -34.94 38.15 -70.93
CA GLY A 610 -36.13 37.72 -71.67
C GLY A 610 -36.20 38.18 -73.13
N SER A 611 -35.30 39.06 -73.57
CA SER A 611 -35.27 39.55 -74.95
C SER A 611 -34.70 38.53 -75.93
N SER A 612 -35.09 38.63 -77.20
CA SER A 612 -34.54 37.78 -78.27
C SER A 612 -33.07 38.11 -78.55
N LEU A 613 -32.33 37.11 -79.03
CA LEU A 613 -30.95 37.33 -79.49
C LEU A 613 -30.90 38.21 -80.75
N ALA A 614 -29.91 39.09 -80.80
CA ALA A 614 -29.49 39.79 -82.01
C ALA A 614 -28.46 38.96 -82.78
N GLY A 615 -28.32 39.22 -84.09
CA GLY A 615 -27.31 38.56 -84.91
C GLY A 615 -25.90 38.81 -84.36
N GLY A 616 -25.09 37.76 -84.27
CA GLY A 616 -23.71 37.83 -83.78
C GLY A 616 -23.49 37.46 -82.31
N GLU A 617 -24.55 37.27 -81.51
CA GLU A 617 -24.43 36.98 -80.07
C GLU A 617 -24.03 35.53 -79.76
N ILE A 618 -24.34 34.59 -80.65
CA ILE A 618 -23.76 33.26 -80.69
C ILE A 618 -22.60 33.30 -81.67
N ILE A 619 -21.39 32.98 -81.21
CA ILE A 619 -20.17 33.06 -82.00
C ILE A 619 -19.85 31.66 -82.55
N ALA A 620 -19.69 31.55 -83.88
CA ALA A 620 -19.25 30.30 -84.51
C ALA A 620 -17.92 29.80 -83.89
N GLY A 621 -17.90 28.54 -83.51
CA GLY A 621 -16.77 27.89 -82.85
C GLY A 621 -16.66 28.15 -81.35
N GLY A 622 -17.39 29.13 -80.80
CA GLY A 622 -17.45 29.43 -79.37
C GLY A 622 -18.25 28.39 -78.58
N ILE A 623 -17.86 28.18 -77.31
CA ILE A 623 -18.61 27.39 -76.34
C ILE A 623 -19.44 28.35 -75.49
N HIS A 624 -20.76 28.22 -75.57
CA HIS A 624 -21.71 29.05 -74.86
C HIS A 624 -22.43 28.24 -73.78
N MET A 625 -22.65 28.87 -72.63
CA MET A 625 -23.45 28.30 -71.55
C MET A 625 -24.91 28.68 -71.74
N LEU A 626 -25.79 27.68 -71.79
CA LEU A 626 -27.23 27.87 -71.81
C LEU A 626 -27.85 27.33 -70.52
N ILE A 627 -28.80 28.05 -69.94
CA ILE A 627 -29.60 27.60 -68.80
C ILE A 627 -31.06 27.51 -69.24
N TYR A 628 -31.70 26.36 -69.05
CA TYR A 628 -33.13 26.21 -69.34
C TYR A 628 -33.96 26.87 -68.23
N ASP A 629 -34.80 27.85 -68.54
CA ASP A 629 -35.61 28.61 -67.56
C ASP A 629 -37.02 28.02 -67.34
N GLY A 630 -37.27 26.81 -67.83
CA GLY A 630 -38.59 26.17 -67.80
C GLY A 630 -39.38 26.36 -69.10
N ALA A 631 -39.06 27.38 -69.90
CA ALA A 631 -39.70 27.65 -71.20
C ALA A 631 -38.72 27.76 -72.38
N ASN A 632 -37.61 28.48 -72.19
CA ASN A 632 -36.59 28.82 -73.17
C ASN A 632 -35.18 28.53 -72.62
N PHE A 633 -34.17 28.60 -73.48
CA PHE A 633 -32.77 28.60 -73.08
C PHE A 633 -32.25 30.02 -72.96
N GLN A 634 -31.67 30.37 -71.82
CA GLN A 634 -31.01 31.64 -71.61
C GLN A 634 -29.54 31.53 -71.99
N LEU A 635 -29.09 32.33 -72.96
CA LEU A 635 -27.69 32.48 -73.32
C LEU A 635 -26.99 33.28 -72.24
N MET A 636 -26.16 32.61 -71.45
CA MET A 636 -25.32 33.26 -70.45
C MET A 636 -24.08 33.78 -71.18
N THR A 637 -23.95 35.10 -71.26
CA THR A 637 -22.74 35.75 -71.77
C THR A 637 -21.59 35.43 -70.82
N GLN A 638 -20.42 35.06 -71.37
CA GLN A 638 -19.18 35.03 -70.59
C GLN A 638 -18.76 36.44 -70.18
#